data_AF-A0A2E4F860-F1
#
_entry.id   AF-A0A2E4F860-F1
#
_cell.length_a   1.000
_cell.length_b   1.000
_cell.length_c   1.000
_cell.angle_alpha   90.00
_cell.angle_beta   90.00
_cell.angle_gamma   90.00
#
_symmetry.space_group_name_H-M   'P 1'
#
loop_
_entity.id
_entity.type
_entity.pdbx_description
1 polymer ?
#
loop_
_entity_poly.entity_id
_entity_poly.type
_entity_poly.pdbx_seq_one_letter_code
_entity_poly.pdbx_strand_id
1 'polypeptide(L)'
;MTDRKAQPADDSLALWSLATGVAGVGFMVYLPLGALPRFAGFSENPWVLTTLMGICGVASVLGAWRRRHTAQVLLRRTLLFGAFLAVMGNLNYAHYVYYYSHTVPDAELAPKIGERAPDFTVPDPSGGAWSLKAFEGTPFLLVFYRAHW
;
A
#
# COMPACT_ATOMS: atom_id res chain seq x y z
N MET A 1 19.12 3.35 -50.66
CA MET A 1 17.66 3.14 -50.80
C MET A 1 17.31 1.86 -50.07
N THR A 2 17.26 1.88 -48.74
CA THR A 2 16.05 2.10 -47.91
C THR A 2 14.90 1.17 -48.29
N ASP A 3 14.87 0.00 -47.68
CA ASP A 3 13.59 -0.65 -47.37
C ASP A 3 13.66 -1.29 -45.98
N ARG A 4 13.63 -0.42 -44.97
CA ARG A 4 13.42 -0.78 -43.57
C ARG A 4 11.94 -1.10 -43.45
N LYS A 5 11.55 -2.32 -43.83
CA LYS A 5 10.20 -2.86 -43.56
C LYS A 5 9.89 -2.59 -42.09
N ALA A 6 8.87 -1.76 -41.85
CA ALA A 6 8.40 -1.43 -40.52
C ALA A 6 8.06 -2.74 -39.80
N GLN A 7 8.92 -3.14 -38.88
CA GLN A 7 8.69 -4.25 -37.99
C GLN A 7 7.46 -3.87 -37.15
N PRO A 8 6.36 -4.64 -37.13
CA PRO A 8 5.24 -4.38 -36.23
C PRO A 8 5.63 -4.84 -34.82
N ALA A 9 6.67 -4.23 -34.27
CA ALA A 9 7.02 -4.31 -32.87
C ALA A 9 6.55 -3.00 -32.26
N ASP A 10 5.53 -3.06 -31.41
CA ASP A 10 5.70 -2.65 -30.01
C ASP A 10 4.40 -2.32 -29.29
N ASP A 11 3.24 -2.20 -29.95
CA ASP A 11 2.01 -1.82 -29.24
C ASP A 11 1.61 -2.80 -28.15
N SER A 12 1.80 -4.09 -28.42
CA SER A 12 1.56 -5.14 -27.42
C SER A 12 2.61 -5.14 -26.30
N LEU A 13 3.89 -4.83 -26.60
CA LEU A 13 4.96 -4.75 -25.60
C LEU A 13 4.80 -3.51 -24.72
N ALA A 14 4.33 -2.40 -25.29
CA ALA A 14 3.96 -1.19 -24.58
C ALA A 14 2.80 -1.44 -23.61
N LEU A 15 1.72 -2.10 -24.08
CA LEU A 15 0.59 -2.51 -23.21
C LEU A 15 1.06 -3.40 -22.06
N TRP A 16 2.06 -4.23 -22.32
CA TRP A 16 2.63 -5.18 -21.38
C TRP A 16 3.49 -4.54 -20.29
N SER A 17 4.39 -3.66 -20.72
CA SER A 17 5.22 -2.82 -19.85
C SER A 17 4.35 -1.92 -18.98
N LEU A 18 3.25 -1.41 -19.56
CA LEU A 18 2.25 -0.63 -18.86
C LEU A 18 1.54 -1.47 -17.79
N ALA A 19 1.07 -2.68 -18.10
CA ALA A 19 0.37 -3.53 -17.13
C ALA A 19 1.25 -3.97 -15.95
N THR A 20 2.52 -4.33 -16.21
CA THR A 20 3.49 -4.71 -15.16
C THR A 20 3.99 -3.49 -14.38
N GLY A 21 4.20 -2.37 -15.06
CA GLY A 21 4.50 -1.08 -14.43
C GLY A 21 3.37 -0.61 -13.51
N VAL A 22 2.11 -0.72 -13.94
CA VAL A 22 0.94 -0.37 -13.12
C VAL A 22 0.80 -1.28 -11.90
N ALA A 23 1.16 -2.57 -11.98
CA ALA A 23 1.20 -3.43 -10.79
C ALA A 23 2.33 -3.01 -9.82
N GLY A 24 3.56 -2.82 -10.31
CA GLY A 24 4.69 -2.46 -9.44
C GLY A 24 4.58 -1.06 -8.84
N VAL A 25 4.05 -0.10 -9.60
CA VAL A 25 3.82 1.28 -9.18
C VAL A 25 2.49 1.42 -8.44
N GLY A 26 1.52 0.53 -8.70
CA GLY A 26 0.19 0.59 -8.10
C GLY A 26 0.24 0.56 -6.58
N PHE A 27 1.10 -0.27 -5.98
CA PHE A 27 1.30 -0.27 -4.53
C PHE A 27 1.96 1.03 -4.02
N MET A 28 2.96 1.54 -4.74
CA MET A 28 3.66 2.80 -4.43
C MET A 28 2.76 4.04 -4.56
N VAL A 29 1.76 3.99 -5.44
CA VAL A 29 0.81 5.08 -5.70
C VAL A 29 -0.44 4.96 -4.83
N TYR A 30 -0.87 3.74 -4.51
CA TYR A 30 -2.07 3.47 -3.71
C TYR A 30 -1.98 4.00 -2.29
N LEU A 31 -0.85 3.77 -1.59
CA LEU A 31 -0.67 4.23 -0.22
C LEU A 31 -0.72 5.77 -0.09
N PRO A 32 0.01 6.56 -0.90
CA PRO A 32 -0.11 8.01 -0.88
C PRO A 32 -1.49 8.52 -1.31
N LEU A 33 -2.16 7.86 -2.29
CA LEU A 33 -3.49 8.28 -2.71
C LEU A 33 -4.53 8.06 -1.60
N GLY A 34 -4.48 6.92 -0.90
CA GLY A 34 -5.39 6.61 0.21
C GLY A 34 -5.22 7.54 1.41
N ALA A 35 -4.05 8.15 1.58
CA ALA A 35 -3.82 9.16 2.62
C ALA A 35 -4.49 10.51 2.32
N LEU A 36 -5.01 10.74 1.11
CA LEU A 36 -5.73 11.96 0.76
C LEU A 36 -7.21 11.85 1.15
N PRO A 37 -7.79 12.85 1.85
CA PRO A 37 -9.19 12.82 2.28
C PRO A 37 -10.20 12.61 1.14
N ARG A 38 -9.84 13.02 -0.08
CA ARG A 38 -10.67 12.87 -1.29
C ARG A 38 -10.79 11.43 -1.79
N PHE A 39 -9.85 10.56 -1.43
CA PHE A 39 -9.76 9.17 -1.92
C PHE A 39 -9.84 8.14 -0.77
N ALA A 40 -10.24 8.54 0.44
CA ALA A 40 -10.36 7.65 1.59
C ALA A 40 -11.27 6.43 1.31
N GLY A 41 -12.39 6.61 0.60
CA GLY A 41 -13.27 5.50 0.20
C GLY A 41 -12.64 4.51 -0.79
N PHE A 42 -11.51 4.86 -1.42
CA PHE A 42 -10.74 3.96 -2.30
C PHE A 42 -9.79 3.06 -1.50
N SER A 43 -9.25 3.54 -0.37
CA SER A 43 -8.43 2.74 0.55
C SER A 43 -9.23 1.76 1.40
N GLU A 44 -10.48 2.11 1.71
CA GLU A 44 -11.40 1.32 2.53
C GLU A 44 -11.94 0.06 1.81
N ASN A 45 -11.78 -0.03 0.49
CA ASN A 45 -12.25 -1.17 -0.29
C ASN A 45 -11.07 -2.08 -0.73
N PRO A 46 -10.71 -3.10 0.06
CA PRO A 46 -9.55 -3.97 -0.21
C PRO A 46 -9.68 -4.76 -1.51
N TRP A 47 -10.89 -4.91 -2.05
CA TRP A 47 -11.11 -5.61 -3.31
C TRP A 47 -10.57 -4.83 -4.50
N VAL A 48 -10.63 -3.49 -4.50
CA VAL A 48 -10.22 -2.70 -5.67
C VAL A 48 -8.74 -2.95 -6.01
N LEU A 49 -7.86 -2.88 -5.00
CA LEU A 49 -6.44 -3.15 -5.20
C LEU A 49 -6.18 -4.62 -5.55
N THR A 50 -6.88 -5.54 -4.88
CA THR A 50 -6.71 -6.98 -5.07
C THR A 50 -7.15 -7.43 -6.46
N THR A 51 -8.26 -6.88 -6.99
CA THR A 51 -8.74 -7.19 -8.35
C THR A 51 -7.80 -6.59 -9.40
N LEU A 52 -7.31 -5.36 -9.21
CA LEU A 52 -6.36 -4.73 -10.12
C LEU A 52 -5.04 -5.50 -10.18
N MET A 53 -4.49 -5.87 -9.02
CA MET A 53 -3.32 -6.74 -8.89
C MET A 53 -3.53 -8.11 -9.53
N GLY A 54 -4.70 -8.72 -9.32
CA GLY A 54 -5.08 -9.99 -9.92
C GLY A 54 -5.12 -9.92 -11.45
N ILE A 55 -5.75 -8.88 -12.02
CA ILE A 55 -5.82 -8.67 -13.48
C ILE A 55 -4.41 -8.46 -14.05
N CYS A 56 -3.59 -7.60 -13.45
CA CYS A 56 -2.23 -7.37 -13.90
C CYS A 56 -1.35 -8.62 -13.78
N GLY A 57 -1.51 -9.41 -12.72
CA GLY A 57 -0.80 -10.67 -12.51
C GLY A 57 -1.20 -11.75 -13.53
N VAL A 58 -2.49 -11.96 -13.75
CA VAL A 58 -3.02 -12.91 -14.73
C VAL A 58 -2.61 -12.52 -16.14
N ALA A 59 -2.69 -11.23 -16.47
CA ALA A 59 -2.14 -10.71 -17.71
C ALA A 59 -0.69 -11.19 -17.82
N SER A 60 0.20 -10.78 -16.90
CA SER A 60 1.65 -11.10 -16.79
C SER A 60 2.02 -12.54 -17.07
N VAL A 61 1.31 -13.49 -16.45
CA VAL A 61 1.57 -14.92 -16.66
C VAL A 61 1.21 -15.35 -18.09
N LEU A 62 0.06 -14.92 -18.61
CA LEU A 62 -0.39 -15.28 -19.96
C LEU A 62 0.53 -14.72 -21.06
N GLY A 63 1.11 -13.54 -20.85
CA GLY A 63 2.09 -12.95 -21.77
C GLY A 63 3.41 -13.68 -21.82
N ALA A 64 3.95 -13.99 -20.65
CA ALA A 64 5.18 -14.77 -20.53
C ALA A 64 5.01 -16.17 -21.16
N TRP A 65 3.86 -16.81 -20.93
CA TRP A 65 3.54 -18.12 -21.48
C TRP A 65 3.41 -18.10 -23.01
N ARG A 66 2.68 -17.13 -23.58
CA ARG A 66 2.48 -17.01 -25.04
C ARG A 66 3.77 -16.71 -25.83
N ARG A 67 4.78 -16.10 -25.22
CA ARG A 67 6.01 -15.66 -25.92
C ARG A 67 7.27 -16.41 -25.51
N ARG A 68 7.15 -17.60 -24.90
CA ARG A 68 8.31 -18.41 -24.45
C ARG A 68 9.33 -18.70 -25.56
N HIS A 69 8.94 -18.58 -26.83
CA HIS A 69 9.77 -18.96 -27.98
C HIS A 69 10.34 -17.80 -28.84
N THR A 70 9.96 -16.51 -28.68
CA THR A 70 10.22 -15.50 -29.75
C THR A 70 10.99 -14.23 -29.38
N ALA A 71 11.39 -13.93 -28.14
CA ALA A 71 12.27 -12.77 -27.92
C ALA A 71 13.05 -12.83 -26.60
N GLN A 72 14.23 -13.47 -26.62
CA GLN A 72 15.05 -13.64 -25.42
C GLN A 72 15.62 -12.33 -24.83
N VAL A 73 15.79 -11.28 -25.64
CA VAL A 73 16.37 -10.00 -25.16
C VAL A 73 15.32 -9.11 -24.48
N LEU A 74 14.14 -8.96 -25.09
CA LEU A 74 13.05 -8.17 -24.52
C LEU A 74 12.46 -8.86 -23.28
N LEU A 75 12.28 -10.17 -23.32
CA LEU A 75 11.84 -10.95 -22.15
C LEU A 75 12.79 -10.77 -20.97
N ARG A 76 14.11 -10.81 -21.22
CA ARG A 76 15.13 -10.60 -20.18
C ARG A 76 15.07 -9.17 -19.62
N ARG A 77 14.86 -8.14 -20.44
CA ARG A 77 14.71 -6.75 -19.99
C ARG A 77 13.44 -6.56 -19.14
N THR A 78 12.31 -7.11 -19.58
CA THR A 78 11.04 -7.03 -18.82
C THR A 78 11.12 -7.79 -17.51
N LEU A 79 11.75 -8.97 -17.48
CA LEU A 79 11.98 -9.73 -16.26
C LEU A 79 12.92 -9.01 -15.30
N LEU A 80 14.00 -8.41 -15.80
CA LEU A 80 14.92 -7.62 -14.96
C LEU A 80 14.23 -6.38 -14.38
N PHE A 81 13.41 -5.69 -15.18
CA PHE A 81 12.64 -4.54 -14.72
C PHE A 81 11.57 -4.92 -13.69
N GLY A 82 10.84 -6.01 -13.92
CA GLY A 82 9.87 -6.56 -12.96
C GLY A 82 10.54 -7.03 -11.66
N ALA A 83 11.69 -7.69 -11.76
CA ALA A 83 12.48 -8.09 -10.59
C ALA A 83 12.97 -6.87 -9.80
N PHE A 84 13.42 -5.82 -10.48
CA PHE A 84 13.81 -4.56 -9.85
C PHE A 84 12.63 -3.91 -9.10
N LEU A 85 11.45 -3.81 -9.74
CA LEU A 85 10.25 -3.27 -9.09
C LEU A 85 9.81 -4.11 -7.88
N ALA A 86 9.89 -5.44 -7.97
CA ALA A 86 9.56 -6.33 -6.87
C ALA A 86 10.52 -6.16 -5.67
N VAL A 87 11.82 -6.01 -5.93
CA VAL A 87 12.81 -5.71 -4.89
C VAL A 87 12.53 -4.35 -4.25
N MET A 88 12.28 -3.32 -5.06
CA MET A 88 11.95 -1.99 -4.54
C MET A 88 10.66 -1.97 -3.72
N GLY A 89 9.63 -2.69 -4.15
CA GLY A 89 8.38 -2.87 -3.40
C GLY A 89 8.60 -3.53 -2.04
N ASN A 90 9.40 -4.61 -2.01
CA ASN A 90 9.76 -5.28 -0.75
C ASN A 90 10.58 -4.38 0.18
N LEU A 91 11.55 -3.64 -0.34
CA LEU A 91 12.35 -2.71 0.46
C LEU A 91 11.49 -1.59 1.05
N ASN A 92 10.53 -1.06 0.29
CA ASN A 92 9.62 -0.03 0.77
C ASN A 92 8.66 -0.57 1.83
N TYR A 93 8.09 -1.76 1.61
CA TYR A 93 7.27 -2.44 2.61
C TYR A 93 8.06 -2.72 3.90
N ALA A 94 9.28 -3.24 3.78
CA ALA A 94 10.16 -3.45 4.92
C ALA A 94 10.46 -2.11 5.63
N HIS A 95 10.76 -1.05 4.90
CA HIS A 95 10.97 0.28 5.48
C HIS A 95 9.72 0.78 6.24
N TYR A 96 8.53 0.62 5.67
CA TYR A 96 7.28 0.96 6.35
C TYR A 96 7.09 0.19 7.67
N VAL A 97 7.26 -1.14 7.61
CA VAL A 97 7.08 -2.00 8.78
C VAL A 97 8.16 -1.74 9.83
N TYR A 98 9.43 -1.69 9.47
CA TYR A 98 10.51 -1.60 10.46
C TYR A 98 10.76 -0.18 10.97
N TYR A 99 10.48 0.85 10.18
CA TYR A 99 10.68 2.24 10.58
C TYR A 99 9.37 2.86 11.10
N TYR A 100 8.37 3.01 10.24
CA TYR A 100 7.15 3.78 10.56
C TYR A 100 6.19 3.08 11.53
N SER A 101 6.18 1.75 11.57
CA SER A 101 5.32 1.03 12.52
C SER A 101 5.90 1.02 13.95
N HIS A 102 7.23 1.14 14.07
CA HIS A 102 7.95 1.09 15.36
C HIS A 102 8.24 2.46 15.97
N THR A 103 8.07 3.56 15.22
CA THR A 103 8.10 4.91 15.79
C THR A 103 6.83 5.15 16.60
N VAL A 104 6.84 4.75 17.86
CA VAL A 104 5.84 5.11 18.88
C VAL A 104 6.43 6.23 19.72
N PRO A 105 5.66 7.26 20.11
CA PRO A 105 6.11 8.25 21.08
C PRO A 105 6.66 7.56 22.33
N ASP A 106 7.75 8.08 22.87
CA ASP A 106 8.42 7.46 24.01
C ASP A 106 7.46 7.34 25.20
N ALA A 107 7.52 6.22 25.91
CA ALA A 107 6.61 5.93 27.03
C ALA A 107 6.92 6.77 28.27
N GLU A 108 7.96 7.61 28.24
CA GLU A 108 8.34 8.51 29.34
C GLU A 108 7.22 9.45 29.79
N LEU A 109 6.28 9.77 28.88
CA LEU A 109 5.12 10.62 29.17
C LEU A 109 3.88 9.83 29.62
N ALA A 110 3.94 8.49 29.68
CA ALA A 110 2.82 7.68 30.12
C ALA A 110 2.63 7.77 31.64
N PRO A 111 1.37 7.84 32.14
CA PRO A 111 1.09 7.83 33.58
C PRO A 111 1.65 6.57 34.25
N LYS A 112 2.30 6.73 35.41
CA LYS A 112 2.86 5.59 36.16
C LYS A 112 1.79 4.89 37.01
N ILE A 113 2.04 3.65 37.38
CA ILE A 113 1.15 2.89 38.28
C ILE A 113 1.02 3.65 39.60
N GLY A 114 -0.23 3.92 40.01
CA GLY A 114 -0.56 4.67 41.23
C GLY A 114 -0.66 6.19 41.04
N GLU A 115 -0.25 6.73 39.89
CA GLU A 115 -0.51 8.13 39.55
C GLU A 115 -1.96 8.31 39.09
N ARG A 116 -2.52 9.49 39.39
CA ARG A 116 -3.83 9.86 38.88
C ARG A 116 -3.75 10.03 37.37
N ALA A 117 -4.58 9.29 36.62
CA ALA A 117 -4.70 9.47 35.19
C ALA A 117 -5.11 10.92 34.85
N PRO A 118 -4.46 11.58 33.86
CA PRO A 118 -4.86 12.90 33.41
C PRO A 118 -6.31 12.90 32.93
N ASP A 119 -7.07 13.96 33.23
CA ASP A 119 -8.40 14.10 32.67
C ASP A 119 -8.28 14.41 31.17
N PHE A 120 -9.15 13.80 30.38
CA PHE A 120 -9.21 13.99 28.94
C PHE A 120 -10.66 13.91 28.48
N THR A 121 -10.94 14.53 27.33
CA THR A 121 -12.25 14.47 26.68
C THR A 121 -12.08 13.94 25.26
N VAL A 122 -12.83 12.91 24.90
CA VAL A 122 -12.81 12.29 23.57
C VAL A 122 -14.17 12.50 22.90
N PRO A 123 -14.23 12.92 21.63
CA PRO A 123 -15.48 12.95 20.88
C PRO A 123 -16.03 11.53 20.70
N ASP A 124 -17.33 11.37 20.85
CA ASP A 124 -18.08 10.16 20.56
C ASP A 124 -18.53 10.18 19.09
N PRO A 125 -18.46 9.05 18.35
CA PRO A 125 -19.08 8.90 17.03
C PRO A 125 -20.52 9.39 16.91
N SER A 126 -21.30 9.40 18.01
CA SER A 126 -22.67 9.92 18.04
C SER A 126 -22.78 11.46 18.04
N GLY A 127 -21.65 12.18 18.07
CA GLY A 127 -21.58 13.64 18.18
C GLY A 127 -21.52 14.17 19.61
N GLY A 128 -21.52 13.26 20.61
CA GLY A 128 -21.27 13.60 22.01
C GLY A 128 -19.77 13.73 22.34
N ALA A 129 -19.47 13.90 23.62
CA ALA A 129 -18.11 13.86 24.14
C ALA A 129 -18.08 13.10 25.47
N TRP A 130 -17.07 12.25 25.67
CA TRP A 130 -16.84 11.51 26.91
C TRP A 130 -15.63 12.11 27.63
N SER A 131 -15.79 12.41 28.91
CA SER A 131 -14.69 12.82 29.79
C SER A 131 -14.35 11.72 30.78
N LEU A 132 -13.06 11.54 31.07
CA LEU A 132 -12.60 10.57 32.07
C LEU A 132 -13.22 10.84 33.44
N LYS A 133 -13.46 12.12 33.79
CA LYS A 133 -14.12 12.53 35.04
C LYS A 133 -15.51 11.92 35.24
N ALA A 134 -16.23 11.60 34.16
CA ALA A 134 -17.53 10.94 34.26
C ALA A 134 -17.46 9.52 34.85
N PHE A 135 -16.26 8.92 34.89
CA PHE A 135 -15.98 7.58 35.41
C PHE A 135 -15.19 7.62 36.73
N GLU A 136 -15.22 8.74 37.47
CA GLU A 136 -14.54 8.85 38.75
C GLU A 136 -15.13 7.86 39.77
N GLY A 137 -14.28 7.02 40.37
CA GLY A 137 -14.68 5.99 41.32
C GLY A 137 -15.09 4.65 40.69
N THR A 138 -15.12 4.52 39.35
CA THR A 138 -15.35 3.25 38.66
C THR A 138 -14.08 2.75 37.95
N PRO A 139 -13.80 1.42 37.97
CA PRO A 139 -12.72 0.87 37.17
C PRO A 139 -12.98 1.10 35.67
N PHE A 140 -11.98 1.63 34.97
CA PHE A 140 -12.07 1.93 33.54
C PHE A 140 -10.83 1.41 32.80
N LEU A 141 -11.00 0.93 31.57
CA LEU A 141 -9.92 0.49 30.69
C LEU A 141 -9.87 1.40 29.46
N LEU A 142 -8.78 2.15 29.32
CA LEU A 142 -8.52 2.95 28.13
C LEU A 142 -7.66 2.14 27.15
N VAL A 143 -8.19 1.91 25.93
CA VAL A 143 -7.47 1.22 24.86
C VAL A 143 -7.11 2.22 23.77
N PHE A 144 -5.81 2.48 23.59
CA PHE A 144 -5.32 3.23 22.45
C PHE A 144 -5.20 2.29 21.26
N TYR A 145 -5.95 2.57 20.20
CA TYR A 145 -5.91 1.77 18.98
C TYR A 145 -5.44 2.63 17.80
N ARG A 146 -4.30 2.25 17.21
CA ARG A 146 -3.79 2.85 15.98
C ARG A 146 -4.24 1.98 14.81
N ALA A 147 -5.44 2.24 14.29
CA ALA A 147 -5.79 1.74 12.97
C ALA A 147 -6.50 2.83 12.17
N HIS A 148 -5.87 3.16 11.04
CA HIS A 148 -6.61 3.47 9.84
C HIS A 148 -6.81 2.12 9.14
N TRP A 149 -8.06 1.72 8.96
CA TRP A 149 -8.45 0.72 7.97
C TRP A 149 -9.27 1.47 6.93
#